data_AF-A0A1T2X460-F1
#
_entry.id   AF-A0A1T2X460-F1
#
_cell.length_a   1.000
_cell.length_b   1.000
_cell.length_c   1.000
_cell.angle_alpha   90.00
_cell.angle_beta   90.00
_cell.angle_gamma   90.00
#
_symmetry.space_group_name_H-M   'P 1'
#
loop_
_entity.id
_entity.type
_entity.pdbx_description
1 polymer ?
#
loop_
_entity_poly.entity_id
_entity_poly.type
_entity_poly.pdbx_seq_one_letter_code
_entity_poly.pdbx_strand_id
1 'polypeptide(L)' 'MKDFQIRVIARACITRCDQGESDIQAVVGSYNLPKGDSDQVLAYVYSTRPDIEPKQVEA' A
#
# COMPACT_ATOMS: atom_id res chain seq x y z
N MET A 1 5.43 3.44 -12.62
CA MET A 1 4.86 4.79 -12.40
C MET A 1 5.94 5.80 -12.06
N LYS A 2 5.64 7.11 -12.03
CA LYS A 2 6.58 8.12 -11.49
C LYS A 2 6.49 8.14 -9.96
N ASP A 3 7.60 8.46 -9.28
CA ASP A 3 7.71 8.44 -7.80
C ASP A 3 6.63 9.26 -7.08
N PHE A 4 6.23 10.41 -7.62
CA PHE A 4 5.17 11.22 -7.00
C PHE A 4 3.82 10.50 -7.02
N GLN A 5 3.53 9.70 -8.05
CA GLN A 5 2.28 8.95 -8.15
C GLN A 5 2.27 7.79 -7.14
N ILE A 6 3.39 7.10 -6.96
CA ILE A 6 3.56 6.07 -5.92
C ILE A 6 3.23 6.67 -4.54
N ARG A 7 3.79 7.84 -4.21
CA ARG A 7 3.55 8.51 -2.94
C ARG A 7 2.09 8.94 -2.75
N VAL A 8 1.44 9.43 -3.81
CA VAL A 8 0.03 9.82 -3.77
C VAL A 8 -0.85 8.59 -3.52
N ILE A 9 -0.63 7.50 -4.24
CA ILE A 9 -1.39 6.26 -4.04
C ILE A 9 -1.14 5.70 -2.64
N ALA A 10 0.10 5.60 -2.20
CA ALA A 10 0.42 5.07 -0.88
C ALA A 10 -0.27 5.85 0.25
N ARG A 11 -0.30 7.19 0.17
CA ARG A 11 -1.03 8.03 1.13
C ARG A 11 -2.54 7.80 1.06
N ALA A 12 -3.10 7.64 -0.13
CA ALA A 12 -4.52 7.30 -0.29
C ALA A 12 -4.83 5.92 0.33
N CYS A 13 -3.95 4.93 0.14
CA CYS A 13 -4.10 3.61 0.73
C CYS A 13 -4.07 3.66 2.26
N ILE A 14 -3.15 4.44 2.84
CA ILE A 14 -3.08 4.66 4.29
C ILE A 14 -4.40 5.26 4.80
N THR A 15 -4.88 6.33 4.19
CA THR A 15 -6.13 6.99 4.61
C THR A 15 -7.32 6.04 4.58
N ARG A 16 -7.44 5.21 3.52
CA ARG A 16 -8.52 4.23 3.38
C ARG A 16 -8.43 3.13 4.45
N CYS A 17 -7.21 2.67 4.73
CA CYS A 17 -6.94 1.71 5.81
C CYS A 17 -7.31 2.31 7.19
N ASP A 18 -6.97 3.56 7.45
CA ASP A 18 -7.29 4.27 8.70
C ASP A 18 -8.79 4.52 8.88
N GLN A 19 -9.52 4.64 7.77
CA GLN A 19 -10.98 4.71 7.77
C GLN A 19 -11.64 3.34 7.99
N GLY A 20 -10.85 2.27 8.16
CA GLY A 20 -11.34 0.92 8.41
C GLY A 20 -11.91 0.24 7.17
N GLU A 21 -11.57 0.70 5.97
CA GLU A 21 -12.12 0.13 4.73
C GLU A 21 -11.67 -1.33 4.52
N SER A 22 -10.37 -1.60 4.65
CA SER A 22 -9.79 -2.93 4.54
C SER A 22 -8.32 -2.93 4.97
N ASP A 23 -7.66 -4.09 4.89
CA ASP A 23 -6.20 -4.18 5.08
C ASP A 23 -5.42 -3.56 3.91
N ILE A 24 -4.17 -3.19 4.18
CA ILE A 24 -3.37 -2.44 3.21
C ILE A 24 -3.13 -3.20 1.91
N GLN A 25 -3.03 -4.54 1.95
CA GLN A 25 -2.82 -5.35 0.76
C GLN A 25 -4.07 -5.36 -0.11
N ALA A 26 -5.25 -5.49 0.49
CA ALA A 26 -6.53 -5.40 -0.21
C ALA A 26 -6.73 -4.00 -0.84
N VAL A 27 -6.42 -2.93 -0.10
CA VAL A 27 -6.55 -1.56 -0.60
C VAL A 27 -5.59 -1.30 -1.77
N VAL A 28 -4.32 -1.71 -1.67
CA VAL A 28 -3.36 -1.58 -2.77
C VAL A 28 -3.78 -2.43 -3.98
N GLY A 29 -4.27 -3.65 -3.75
CA GLY A 29 -4.78 -4.54 -4.80
C GLY A 29 -5.92 -3.92 -5.62
N SER A 30 -6.74 -3.05 -5.02
CA SER A 30 -7.83 -2.36 -5.72
C SER A 30 -7.37 -1.43 -6.86
N TYR A 31 -6.10 -1.01 -6.88
CA TYR A 31 -5.55 -0.13 -7.91
C TYR A 31 -5.05 -0.88 -9.15
N ASN A 32 -5.09 -2.23 -9.18
CA ASN A 32 -4.64 -3.06 -10.31
C ASN A 32 -3.28 -2.65 -10.89
N LEU A 33 -2.34 -2.32 -10.00
CA LEU A 33 -1.01 -1.86 -10.39
C LEU A 33 -0.14 -3.03 -10.88
N PRO A 34 0.80 -2.79 -11.82
CA PRO A 34 1.86 -3.74 -12.10
C PRO A 34 2.64 -4.08 -10.81
N LYS A 35 3.11 -5.33 -10.69
CA LYS A 35 3.78 -5.83 -9.47
C LYS A 35 4.88 -4.88 -8.96
N GLY A 36 5.72 -4.36 -9.85
CA GLY A 36 6.78 -3.41 -9.46
C GLY A 36 6.26 -2.13 -8.83
N ASP A 37 5.15 -1.58 -9.36
CA ASP A 37 4.53 -0.36 -8.83
C ASP A 37 3.78 -0.65 -7.51
N SER A 38 3.08 -1.79 -7.40
CA SER A 38 2.44 -2.19 -6.14
C SER A 38 3.44 -2.42 -5.02
N ASP A 39 4.60 -3.03 -5.34
CA ASP A 39 5.67 -3.28 -4.36
C ASP A 39 6.27 -1.96 -3.86
N GLN A 40 6.45 -0.98 -4.75
CA GLN A 40 6.90 0.37 -4.37
C GLN A 40 5.88 1.11 -3.49
N VAL A 41 4.57 0.97 -3.79
CA VAL A 41 3.51 1.54 -2.95
C VAL A 41 3.54 0.91 -1.56
N LEU A 42 3.59 -0.43 -1.47
CA LEU A 42 3.64 -1.14 -0.20
C LEU A 42 4.88 -0.76 0.62
N ALA A 43 6.06 -0.69 -0.02
CA ALA A 43 7.28 -0.25 0.64
C ALA A 43 7.16 1.17 1.23
N TYR A 44 6.53 2.09 0.48
CA TYR A 44 6.26 3.43 0.99
C TYR A 44 5.29 3.42 2.17
N VAL A 45 4.24 2.60 2.11
CA VAL A 45 3.29 2.48 3.22
C VAL A 45 3.99 1.96 4.47
N TYR A 46 4.70 0.84 4.40
CA TYR A 46 5.36 0.24 5.57
C TYR A 46 6.45 1.13 6.17
N SER A 47 7.15 1.93 5.34
CA SER A 47 8.10 2.92 5.85
C SER A 47 7.44 4.10 6.56
N THR A 48 6.20 4.46 6.18
CA THR A 48 5.44 5.56 6.78
C THR A 48 4.64 5.11 8.00
N ARG A 49 4.19 3.85 7.99
CA ARG A 49 3.34 3.21 9.00
C ARG A 49 3.98 1.91 9.48
N PRO A 50 5.04 1.99 10.29
CA PRO A 50 5.72 0.81 10.83
C PRO A 50 4.83 0.00 11.79
N ASP A 51 3.71 0.59 12.24
CA ASP A 51 2.65 -0.06 13.01
C ASP A 51 1.80 -1.03 12.18
N ILE A 52 1.80 -0.90 10.84
CA ILE A 52 1.13 -1.82 9.94
C ILE A 52 2.12 -2.92 9.59
N GLU A 53 1.97 -4.09 10.22
CA GLU A 53 2.81 -5.23 9.89
C GLU A 53 2.43 -5.80 8.51
N PRO A 54 3.43 -6.08 7.64
CA PRO A 54 3.17 -6.80 6.41
C PRO A 54 2.65 -8.19 6.76
N LYS A 55 1.41 -8.50 6.37
CA LYS A 55 0.92 -9.87 6.39
C LYS A 55 1.88 -10.73 5.58
N GLN A 56 2.68 -11.54 6.29
CA GLN A 56 3.46 -12.61 5.70
C GLN A 56 2.43 -13.58 5.12
N VAL A 57 2.22 -13.51 3.80
CA VAL A 57 1.50 -14.56 3.09
C VAL A 57 2.46 -15.76 3.09
N GLU A 58 2.29 -16.65 4.06
CA GLU A 58 2.92 -17.96 4.04
C GLU A 58 2.47 -18.69 2.76
N ALA A 59 3.44 -19.22 2.03
CA ALA A 59 3.31 -19.84 0.72
C ALA A 59 2.64 -21.22 0.77
#